data_AF-A0A1J3DAG8-F1
#
_entry.id   AF-A0A1J3DAG8-F1
#
_cell.length_a   1.000
_cell.length_b   1.000
_cell.length_c   1.000
_cell.angle_alpha   90.00
_cell.angle_beta   90.00
_cell.angle_gamma   90.00
#
_symmetry.space_group_name_H-M   'P 1'
#
loop_
_entity.id
_entity.type
_entity.pdbx_description
1 polymer ?
#
loop_
_entity_poly.entity_id
_entity_poly.type
_entity_poly.pdbx_seq_one_letter_code
_entity_poly.pdbx_strand_id
1 'polypeptide(L)'
;ECNDILPGVNLCSYFKNEGFGEVIENLGQGWFGTHMYSLEPILHSRFLKHPCRVYNETQAKLFYVPYYGGFDVLRWHFRNISDDVKDQLGIE
;
A
#
# COMPACT_ATOMS: atom_id res chain seq x y z
N GLU A 1 4.08 11.03 -2.53
CA GLU A 1 3.53 10.91 -3.90
C GLU A 1 4.00 9.58 -4.50
N CYS A 2 3.14 8.83 -5.20
CA CYS A 2 3.42 7.45 -5.67
C CYS A 2 4.53 7.34 -6.74
N ASN A 3 4.83 8.44 -7.42
CA ASN A 3 5.86 8.60 -8.45
C ASN A 3 7.28 8.76 -7.87
N ASP A 4 7.41 8.99 -6.56
CA ASP A 4 8.69 9.25 -5.90
C ASP A 4 8.96 8.31 -4.72
N ILE A 5 8.14 7.27 -4.52
CA ILE A 5 8.41 6.31 -3.43
C ILE A 5 9.66 5.48 -3.73
N LEU A 6 9.86 5.04 -4.97
CA LEU A 6 11.02 4.25 -5.37
C LEU A 6 11.81 5.01 -6.45
N PRO A 7 13.09 5.35 -6.21
CA PRO A 7 13.91 6.06 -7.20
C PRO A 7 13.89 5.38 -8.56
N GLY A 8 13.51 6.14 -9.60
CA GLY A 8 13.47 5.65 -10.98
C GLY A 8 12.25 4.79 -11.34
N VAL A 9 11.28 4.61 -10.43
CA VAL A 9 10.08 3.80 -10.69
C VAL A 9 8.82 4.58 -10.33
N ASN A 10 7.95 4.77 -11.32
CA ASN A 10 6.63 5.36 -11.09
C ASN A 10 5.64 4.28 -10.65
N LEU A 11 5.26 4.27 -9.37
CA LEU A 11 4.34 3.27 -8.83
C LEU A 11 2.86 3.63 -8.99
N CYS A 12 2.53 4.81 -9.53
CA CYS A 12 1.16 5.31 -9.55
C CYS A 12 0.19 4.41 -10.33
N SER A 13 0.65 3.80 -11.44
CA SER A 13 -0.16 2.85 -12.21
C SER A 13 -0.52 1.62 -11.39
N TYR A 14 0.36 1.19 -10.48
CA TYR A 14 0.16 0.01 -9.63
C TYR A 14 -0.75 0.26 -8.42
N PHE A 15 -0.97 1.52 -8.06
CA PHE A 15 -1.87 1.88 -6.95
C PHE A 15 -3.30 2.18 -7.40
N LYS A 16 -3.57 2.14 -8.70
CA LYS A 16 -4.94 2.14 -9.22
C LYS A 16 -5.69 0.90 -8.78
N ASN A 17 -7.02 0.97 -8.90
CA ASN A 17 -7.92 -0.12 -8.54
C ASN A 17 -7.60 -0.67 -7.14
N GLU A 18 -7.44 0.22 -6.15
CA GLU A 18 -7.20 -0.18 -4.76
C GLU A 18 -5.89 -0.97 -4.54
N GLY A 19 -4.87 -0.71 -5.37
CA GLY A 19 -3.59 -1.42 -5.33
C GLY A 19 -3.49 -2.60 -6.29
N PHE A 20 -4.59 -3.01 -6.95
CA PHE A 20 -4.49 -4.07 -7.96
C PHE A 20 -3.68 -3.64 -9.21
N GLY A 21 -3.59 -2.34 -9.48
CA GLY A 21 -2.90 -1.78 -10.64
C GLY A 21 -3.81 -1.60 -11.85
N GLU A 22 -3.23 -1.31 -13.01
CA GLU A 22 -3.98 -1.16 -14.27
C GLU A 22 -4.66 -2.46 -14.68
N VAL A 23 -5.81 -2.35 -15.36
CA VAL A 23 -6.52 -3.52 -15.92
C VAL A 23 -5.71 -4.10 -17.08
N ILE A 24 -5.64 -5.44 -17.16
CA ILE A 24 -5.03 -6.16 -18.29
C ILE A 24 -6.15 -6.64 -19.21
N GLU A 25 -6.56 -5.79 -20.16
CA GLU A 25 -7.76 -6.01 -20.99
C GLU A 25 -7.75 -7.33 -21.75
N ASN A 26 -6.59 -7.75 -22.26
CA ASN A 26 -6.45 -8.96 -23.08
C ASN A 26 -6.52 -10.27 -22.28
N LEU A 27 -6.47 -10.22 -20.94
CA LEU A 27 -6.66 -11.40 -20.07
C LEU A 27 -8.11 -11.54 -19.57
N GLY A 28 -8.97 -10.55 -19.85
CA GLY A 28 -10.36 -10.53 -19.42
C GLY A 28 -10.57 -9.90 -18.03
N GLN A 29 -11.81 -9.98 -17.55
CA GLN A 29 -12.22 -9.32 -16.32
C GLN A 29 -11.50 -9.91 -15.09
N GLY A 30 -11.04 -9.04 -14.20
CA GLY A 30 -10.40 -9.43 -12.94
C GLY A 30 -8.89 -9.56 -12.99
N TRP A 31 -8.27 -9.36 -14.16
CA TRP A 31 -6.81 -9.34 -14.30
C TRP A 31 -6.27 -7.92 -14.22
N PHE A 32 -5.27 -7.74 -13.36
CA PHE A 32 -4.63 -6.45 -13.13
C PHE A 32 -3.11 -6.61 -13.09
N GLY A 33 -2.38 -5.57 -13.51
CA GLY A 33 -0.93 -5.49 -13.41
C GLY A 33 -0.49 -5.20 -11.98
N THR A 34 -0.71 -6.14 -11.06
CA THR A 34 -0.40 -5.97 -9.63
C THR A 34 1.10 -5.97 -9.39
N HIS A 35 1.60 -4.97 -8.67
CA HIS A 35 3.01 -4.87 -8.29
C HIS A 35 3.29 -5.64 -6.99
N MET A 36 4.52 -6.15 -6.82
CA MET A 36 4.89 -6.95 -5.65
C MET A 36 4.74 -6.21 -4.31
N TYR A 37 4.76 -4.89 -4.31
CA TYR A 37 4.57 -4.06 -3.11
C TYR A 37 3.13 -3.58 -2.88
N SER A 38 2.17 -4.01 -3.71
CA SER A 38 0.79 -3.54 -3.59
C SER A 38 -0.06 -4.30 -2.56
N LEU A 39 0.48 -5.31 -1.87
CA LEU A 39 -0.32 -6.11 -0.93
C LEU A 39 -0.92 -5.26 0.21
N GLU A 40 -0.14 -4.32 0.75
CA GLU A 40 -0.57 -3.45 1.85
C GLU A 40 -1.76 -2.57 1.47
N PRO A 41 -1.76 -1.79 0.36
CA PRO A 41 -2.94 -1.02 -0.04
C PRO A 41 -4.13 -1.89 -0.45
N ILE A 42 -3.90 -3.08 -1.03
CA ILE A 42 -4.98 -4.04 -1.35
C ILE A 42 -5.69 -4.46 -0.07
N LEU A 43 -4.94 -4.94 0.93
CA LEU A 43 -5.50 -5.37 2.21
C LEU A 43 -6.17 -4.20 2.93
N HIS A 44 -5.54 -3.03 2.95
CA HIS A 44 -6.11 -1.83 3.55
C HIS A 44 -7.48 -1.50 2.94
N SER A 45 -7.59 -1.40 1.62
CA SER A 45 -8.86 -1.10 0.94
C SER A 45 -9.92 -2.17 1.22
N ARG A 46 -9.54 -3.45 1.21
CA ARG A 46 -10.44 -4.57 1.52
C ARG A 46 -10.97 -4.49 2.95
N PHE A 47 -10.12 -4.17 3.92
CA PHE A 47 -10.55 -3.98 5.30
C PHE A 47 -11.45 -2.75 5.46
N LEU A 48 -11.14 -1.63 4.79
CA LEU A 48 -11.98 -0.44 4.84
C LEU A 48 -13.40 -0.70 4.31
N LYS A 49 -13.54 -1.59 3.32
CA LYS A 49 -14.80 -1.95 2.64
C LYS A 49 -15.42 -3.25 3.15
N HIS A 50 -14.85 -3.86 4.18
CA HIS A 50 -15.35 -5.13 4.69
C HIS A 50 -16.78 -4.95 5.23
N PRO A 51 -17.75 -5.80 4.86
CA PRO A 51 -19.16 -5.61 5.20
C PRO A 51 -19.42 -5.63 6.72
N CYS A 52 -18.54 -6.26 7.49
CA CYS A 52 -18.61 -6.32 8.95
C CYS A 52 -17.74 -5.25 9.66
N ARG A 53 -17.18 -4.27 8.93
CA ARG A 53 -16.42 -3.20 9.58
C ARG A 53 -17.36 -2.37 10.45
N VAL A 54 -16.96 -2.16 11.69
CA VAL A 54 -17.69 -1.33 12.67
C VAL A 54 -16.91 -0.05 12.94
N TYR A 55 -17.63 1.04 13.21
CA TYR A 55 -17.04 2.33 13.58
C TYR A 55 -16.92 2.52 15.09
N ASN A 56 -17.75 1.80 15.86
CA ASN A 56 -17.65 1.79 17.31
C ASN A 56 -16.64 0.72 17.75
N GLU A 57 -15.55 1.15 18.37
CA GLU A 57 -14.46 0.33 18.84
C GLU A 57 -14.91 -0.74 19.85
N THR A 58 -15.94 -0.47 20.66
CA THR A 58 -16.47 -1.43 21.65
C THR A 58 -17.18 -2.62 21.01
N GLN A 59 -17.60 -2.49 19.74
CA GLN A 59 -18.23 -3.55 18.96
C GLN A 59 -17.22 -4.32 18.11
N ALA A 60 -15.98 -3.86 18.04
CA ALA A 60 -14.95 -4.47 17.21
C ALA A 60 -14.46 -5.79 17.82
N LYS A 61 -14.36 -6.83 16.98
CA LYS A 61 -13.77 -8.13 17.35
C LYS A 61 -12.28 -8.20 17.06
N LEU A 62 -11.81 -7.39 16.12
CA LEU A 62 -10.43 -7.30 15.67
C LEU A 62 -10.16 -5.85 15.29
N PHE A 63 -8.95 -5.37 15.59
CA PHE A 63 -8.44 -4.09 15.13
C PHE A 63 -7.41 -4.33 14.03
N TYR A 64 -7.56 -3.61 12.93
CA TYR A 64 -6.53 -3.52 11.90
C TYR A 64 -5.81 -2.18 12.08
N VAL A 65 -4.51 -2.25 12.38
CA VAL A 65 -3.63 -1.08 12.42
C VAL A 65 -2.89 -1.05 11.09
N PRO A 66 -3.17 -0.07 10.21
CA PRO A 66 -2.48 0.00 8.93
C PRO A 66 -1.01 0.31 9.15
N TYR A 67 -0.16 -0.62 8.75
CA TYR A 67 1.27 -0.41 8.67
C TYR A 67 1.73 -0.72 7.24
N TYR A 68 2.45 0.23 6.65
CA TYR A 68 2.94 0.18 5.27
C TYR A 68 4.46 0.08 5.24
N GLY A 69 5.01 -0.89 5.99
CA GLY A 69 6.46 -1.03 6.16
C GLY A 69 7.18 -1.27 4.83
N GLY A 70 6.53 -1.92 3.86
CA GLY A 70 7.08 -2.06 2.52
C GLY A 70 7.35 -0.70 1.86
N PHE A 71 6.45 0.26 2.04
CA PHE A 71 6.61 1.61 1.47
C PHE A 71 7.70 2.42 2.15
N ASP A 72 7.88 2.28 3.46
CA ASP A 72 9.00 2.94 4.16
C ASP A 72 10.35 2.39 3.68
N VAL A 73 10.44 1.08 3.48
CA VAL A 73 11.63 0.46 2.86
C VAL A 73 11.86 1.05 1.47
N LEU A 74 10.84 1.10 0.61
CA LEU A 74 11.01 1.67 -0.73
C LEU A 74 11.46 3.13 -0.71
N ARG A 75 10.87 3.93 0.18
CA ARG A 75 11.14 5.36 0.32
C ARG A 75 12.56 5.65 0.76
N TRP A 76 13.08 4.88 1.71
CA TRP A 76 14.30 5.23 2.44
C TRP A 76 15.50 4.34 2.11
N HIS A 77 15.28 3.05 1.86
CA HIS A 77 16.37 2.08 1.69
C HIS A 77 17.24 2.36 0.45
N PHE A 78 16.61 2.83 -0.64
CA PHE A 78 17.28 3.05 -1.92
C PHE A 78 17.77 4.49 -2.13
N ARG A 79 17.68 5.35 -1.11
CA ARG A 79 18.15 6.74 -1.17
C ARG A 79 19.47 6.89 -0.42
N ASN A 80 20.27 7.85 -0.86
CA ASN A 80 21.45 8.29 -0.12
C ASN A 80 21.01 9.24 1.02
N ILE A 81 20.50 8.64 2.09
CA ILE A 81 20.07 9.33 3.31
C ILE A 81 20.74 8.69 4.53
N SER A 82 20.78 9.43 5.63
CA SER A 82 21.39 8.98 6.87
C SER A 82 20.57 7.89 7.56
N ASP A 83 21.22 7.09 8.40
CA ASP A 83 20.59 5.95 9.06
C ASP A 83 19.58 6.41 10.13
N ASP A 84 19.77 7.59 10.74
CA ASP A 84 18.77 8.18 11.64
C ASP A 84 17.42 8.44 10.96
N VAL A 85 17.41 8.75 9.66
CA VAL A 85 16.17 8.91 8.89
C VAL A 85 15.54 7.56 8.57
N LYS A 86 16.35 6.51 8.35
CA LYS A 86 15.85 5.14 8.12
C LYS A 86 15.28 4.51 9.38
N ASP A 87 15.85 4.83 10.53
CA ASP A 87 15.46 4.32 11.84
C ASP A 87 14.29 5.11 12.47
N GLN A 88 13.87 6.22 11.86
CA GLN A 88 12.66 6.91 12.26
C GLN A 88 11.46 5.99 12.10
N LEU A 89 10.62 5.93 13.13
CA LEU A 89 9.30 5.34 13.02
C LEU A 89 8.56 6.04 11.87
N GLY A 90 7.83 5.26 11.06
CA GLY A 90 6.87 5.78 10.08
C GLY A 90 5.72 6.49 10.80
N ILE A 91 6.00 7.66 11.35
CA ILE A 91 5.02 8.60 11.91
C ILE A 91 4.68 9.56 10.78
N GLU A 92 3.38 9.75 10.54
CA GLU A 92 2.82 10.62 9.50
C GLU A 92 3.55 11.96 9.32
#